data_AF-A0A538AGU5-F1
#
_entry.id   AF-A0A538AGU5-F1
#
_cell.length_a   1.000
_cell.length_b   1.000
_cell.length_c   1.000
_cell.angle_alpha   90.00
_cell.angle_beta   90.00
_cell.angle_gamma   90.00
#
_symmetry.space_group_name_H-M   'P 1'
#
loop_
_entity.id
_entity.type
_entity.pdbx_description
1 polymer ?
#
loop_
_entity_poly.entity_id
_entity_poly.type
_entity_poly.pdbx_seq_one_letter_code
_entity_poly.pdbx_strand_id
1 'polypeptide(L)'
;MDADPDRPVEERKVVSVLFADLVGFTARSERADPEDVRELLRPYHSRAKREIERLGGTVEKFVGDAVMGVFGAPTAHEDDAARAVTAALGIVDAIAELNETRPGTGLALRAAVNTGEAIVDLSAHPERGEIMVTGDVVNTAARLQEVAPLDGVVVGELTYRTTRDSIEYEQLEPASLKGKAEPVHVWRATARRGVERRSPPAAFVGRDEDLALLEHAFTRTLRERSIQLVTVVGEPGVGKSRLVREFRSLVERRPEEVAWRQGRCLPYGEGITFWALGEIVKTHAGILESDDPPHAAEKLRAAIEAVSAEPGEREWLAARLAPLAGAQLAAGAEPAERSESFTGWRRFFEAVAAERPLVLVVEDLHWADPALLEFVDHLVDWSTGLAILVISTARPELFERRPGW
;
A
#
# COMPACT_ATOMS: atom_id res chain seq x y z
N MET A 1 24.78 -21.02 -25.71
CA MET A 1 25.18 -19.80 -24.98
C MET A 1 24.35 -19.84 -23.72
N ASP A 2 24.89 -20.52 -22.72
CA ASP A 2 24.20 -20.83 -21.46
C ASP A 2 23.91 -19.53 -20.71
N ALA A 3 22.64 -19.32 -20.35
CA ALA A 3 22.25 -18.30 -19.39
C ALA A 3 22.48 -18.89 -17.99
N ASP A 4 23.42 -18.32 -17.27
CA ASP A 4 23.73 -18.64 -15.88
C ASP A 4 22.52 -18.28 -14.99
N PRO A 5 21.90 -19.25 -14.29
CA PRO A 5 20.70 -19.04 -13.48
C PRO A 5 20.95 -18.27 -12.17
N ASP A 6 22.20 -17.88 -11.89
CA ASP A 6 22.64 -17.26 -10.62
C ASP A 6 23.15 -15.82 -10.81
N ARG A 7 22.82 -15.16 -11.94
CA ARG A 7 23.14 -13.74 -12.11
C ARG A 7 22.13 -12.89 -11.33
N PRO A 8 22.59 -12.05 -10.38
CA PRO A 8 21.69 -11.14 -9.70
C PRO A 8 21.00 -10.24 -10.72
N VAL A 9 19.67 -10.20 -10.68
CA VAL A 9 18.88 -9.32 -11.53
C VAL A 9 18.93 -7.93 -10.90
N GLU A 10 20.01 -7.22 -11.21
CA GLU A 10 20.23 -5.84 -10.76
C GLU A 10 19.45 -4.86 -11.65
N GLU A 11 18.62 -4.02 -11.05
CA GLU A 11 17.87 -2.96 -11.74
C GLU A 11 18.17 -1.58 -11.17
N ARG A 12 18.28 -0.57 -12.04
CA ARG A 12 18.36 0.82 -11.59
C ARG A 12 16.97 1.37 -11.34
N LYS A 13 16.64 1.67 -10.08
CA LYS A 13 15.33 2.17 -9.66
C LYS A 13 15.45 3.45 -8.85
N VAL A 14 14.40 4.26 -8.88
CA VAL A 14 14.23 5.35 -7.90
C VAL A 14 13.62 4.74 -6.64
N VAL A 15 14.33 4.84 -5.53
CA VAL A 15 13.92 4.30 -4.23
C VAL A 15 13.92 5.40 -3.18
N SER A 16 13.15 5.21 -2.12
CA SER A 16 13.20 6.05 -0.92
C SER A 16 13.74 5.25 0.25
N VAL A 17 14.88 5.69 0.79
CA VAL A 17 15.59 5.02 1.87
C VAL A 17 15.31 5.74 3.17
N LEU A 18 14.80 5.01 4.16
CA LEU A 18 14.56 5.44 5.53
C LEU A 18 15.70 4.93 6.42
N PHE A 19 16.28 5.81 7.22
CA PHE A 19 17.13 5.46 8.35
C PHE A 19 16.50 6.00 9.63
N ALA A 20 16.51 5.19 10.69
CA ALA A 20 16.10 5.61 12.02
C ALA A 20 17.05 4.99 13.05
N ASP A 21 17.54 5.79 13.99
CA ASP A 21 18.54 5.38 14.98
C ASP A 21 18.25 6.00 16.35
N LEU A 22 18.53 5.25 17.42
CA LEU A 22 18.28 5.68 18.79
C LEU A 22 19.44 6.51 19.33
N VAL A 23 19.15 7.72 19.82
CA VAL A 23 20.18 8.62 20.29
C VAL A 23 20.73 8.18 21.65
N GLY A 24 22.07 8.09 21.73
CA GLY A 24 22.78 7.79 22.97
C GLY A 24 22.62 6.35 23.45
N PHE A 25 21.99 5.49 22.64
CA PHE A 25 21.78 4.10 22.98
C PHE A 25 23.07 3.28 22.83
N THR A 26 23.89 3.57 21.81
CA THR A 26 25.24 2.98 21.67
C THR A 26 26.07 3.13 22.96
N ALA A 27 26.13 4.33 23.55
CA ALA A 27 26.88 4.59 24.79
C ALA A 27 26.25 3.93 26.05
N ARG A 28 24.94 3.69 26.04
CA ARG A 28 24.25 2.91 27.10
C ARG A 28 24.52 1.41 26.94
N SER A 29 24.57 0.91 25.71
CA SER A 29 24.81 -0.51 25.41
C SER A 29 26.24 -0.97 25.72
N GLU A 30 27.24 -0.09 25.63
CA GLU A 30 28.63 -0.41 25.99
C GLU A 30 28.83 -0.78 27.47
N ARG A 31 27.89 -0.41 28.35
CA ARG A 31 27.96 -0.63 29.80
C ARG A 31 26.93 -1.63 30.32
N ALA A 32 26.08 -2.17 29.44
CA ALA A 32 25.00 -3.09 29.77
C ALA A 32 25.32 -4.50 29.27
N ASP A 33 24.67 -5.51 29.84
CA ASP A 33 24.80 -6.88 29.33
C ASP A 33 24.18 -6.99 27.92
N PRO A 34 24.83 -7.66 26.95
CA PRO A 34 24.27 -7.85 25.61
C PRO A 34 22.85 -8.43 25.58
N GLU A 35 22.49 -9.27 26.56
CA GLU A 35 21.16 -9.86 26.67
C GLU A 35 20.11 -8.80 27.04
N ASP A 36 20.43 -7.93 28.01
CA ASP A 36 19.59 -6.81 28.44
C ASP A 36 19.40 -5.77 27.31
N VAL A 37 20.48 -5.46 26.58
CA VAL A 37 20.44 -4.55 25.42
C VAL A 37 19.49 -5.08 24.35
N ARG A 38 19.56 -6.39 24.07
CA ARG A 38 18.70 -7.03 23.07
C ARG A 38 17.24 -7.07 23.53
N GLU A 39 16.97 -7.32 24.80
CA GLU A 39 15.60 -7.28 25.34
C GLU A 39 15.00 -5.87 25.27
N LEU A 40 15.82 -4.84 25.48
CA LEU A 40 15.42 -3.44 25.39
C LEU A 40 15.14 -2.98 23.94
N LEU A 41 15.89 -3.49 22.95
CA LEU A 41 15.71 -3.16 21.54
C LEU A 41 14.54 -3.91 20.86
N ARG A 42 14.19 -5.10 21.32
CA ARG A 42 13.12 -5.93 20.72
C ARG A 42 11.79 -5.19 20.49
N PRO A 43 11.23 -4.43 21.47
CA PRO A 43 10.00 -3.66 21.28
C PRO A 43 10.15 -2.59 20.19
N TYR A 44 11.29 -1.89 20.19
CA TYR A 44 11.59 -0.86 19.19
C TYR A 44 11.71 -1.48 17.79
N HIS A 45 12.54 -2.52 17.61
CA HIS A 45 12.69 -3.19 16.32
C HIS A 45 11.35 -3.69 15.78
N SER A 46 10.53 -4.27 16.66
CA SER A 46 9.20 -4.76 16.30
C SER A 46 8.29 -3.61 15.86
N ARG A 47 8.33 -2.46 16.55
CA ARG A 47 7.48 -1.31 16.24
C ARG A 47 7.94 -0.61 14.96
N ALA A 48 9.25 -0.43 14.78
CA ALA A 48 9.83 0.14 13.58
C ALA A 48 9.58 -0.72 12.34
N LYS A 49 9.76 -2.04 12.46
CA LYS A 49 9.41 -3.00 11.42
C LYS A 49 7.95 -2.87 10.99
N ARG A 50 7.02 -2.84 11.95
CA ARG A 50 5.58 -2.66 11.66
C ARG A 50 5.27 -1.36 10.92
N GLU A 51 5.89 -0.25 11.30
CA GLU A 51 5.65 1.05 10.65
C GLU A 51 6.14 1.08 9.20
N ILE A 52 7.30 0.46 8.92
CA ILE A 52 7.86 0.33 7.56
C ILE A 52 6.99 -0.59 6.70
N GLU A 53 6.70 -1.79 7.20
CA GLU A 53 6.01 -2.85 6.43
C GLU A 53 4.53 -2.54 6.20
N ARG A 54 3.82 -1.95 7.17
CA ARG A 54 2.41 -1.55 7.00
C ARG A 54 2.22 -0.56 5.85
N LEU A 55 3.26 0.20 5.50
CA LEU A 55 3.24 1.18 4.42
C LEU A 55 3.91 0.66 3.14
N GLY A 56 4.11 -0.66 3.02
CA GLY A 56 4.66 -1.30 1.83
C GLY A 56 6.17 -1.11 1.65
N GLY A 57 6.89 -0.73 2.70
CA GLY A 57 8.35 -0.71 2.71
C GLY A 57 8.94 -2.04 3.16
N THR A 58 10.15 -2.32 2.72
CA THR A 58 10.92 -3.50 3.12
C THR A 58 11.98 -3.09 4.14
N VAL A 59 12.06 -3.78 5.28
CA VAL A 59 13.17 -3.60 6.23
C VAL A 59 14.39 -4.31 5.66
N GLU A 60 15.44 -3.56 5.35
CA GLU A 60 16.66 -4.14 4.77
C GLU A 60 17.52 -4.76 5.86
N LYS A 61 17.79 -4.02 6.94
CA LYS A 61 18.56 -4.53 8.09
C LYS A 61 18.38 -3.70 9.34
N PHE A 62 18.68 -4.36 10.47
CA PHE A 62 18.96 -3.71 11.74
C PHE A 62 20.47 -3.69 11.97
N VAL A 63 21.03 -2.54 12.34
CA VAL A 63 22.44 -2.38 12.72
C VAL A 63 22.45 -1.85 14.15
N GLY A 64 22.41 -2.76 15.13
CA GLY A 64 22.25 -2.40 16.54
C GLY A 64 20.91 -1.70 16.80
N ASP A 65 20.97 -0.43 17.16
CA ASP A 65 19.89 0.52 17.38
C ASP A 65 19.37 1.20 16.11
N ALA A 66 20.09 1.11 15.00
CA ALA A 66 19.67 1.64 13.73
C ALA A 66 18.80 0.64 12.94
N VAL A 67 17.79 1.16 12.24
CA VAL A 67 16.99 0.44 11.24
C VAL A 67 17.10 1.13 9.89
N MET A 68 17.26 0.32 8.84
CA MET A 68 17.21 0.75 7.45
C MET A 68 15.98 0.14 6.77
N GLY A 69 15.12 1.00 6.23
CA GLY A 69 13.95 0.61 5.43
C GLY A 69 14.05 1.17 4.01
N VAL A 70 13.49 0.45 3.05
CA VAL A 70 13.48 0.83 1.64
C VAL A 70 12.07 0.77 1.10
N PHE A 71 11.69 1.82 0.35
CA PHE A 71 10.45 1.90 -0.40
C PHE A 71 10.79 2.01 -1.88
N GLY A 72 10.02 1.31 -2.71
CA GLY A 72 10.24 1.23 -4.16
C GLY A 72 11.12 0.07 -4.63
N ALA A 73 11.44 -0.86 -3.73
CA ALA A 73 12.09 -2.13 -4.02
C ALA A 73 11.39 -3.26 -3.23
N PRO A 74 11.12 -4.44 -3.84
CA PRO A 74 11.37 -4.78 -5.24
C PRO A 74 10.41 -4.06 -6.22
N THR A 75 9.26 -3.59 -5.74
CA THR A 75 8.21 -2.96 -6.56
C THR A 75 8.11 -1.46 -6.28
N ALA A 76 8.19 -0.66 -7.35
CA ALA A 76 8.10 0.80 -7.29
C ALA A 76 6.66 1.32 -7.40
N HIS A 77 6.35 2.34 -6.61
CA HIS A 77 5.07 3.05 -6.56
C HIS A 77 5.29 4.56 -6.61
N GLU A 78 4.33 5.31 -7.15
CA GLU A 78 4.44 6.77 -7.25
C GLU A 78 4.51 7.48 -5.89
N ASP A 79 3.95 6.87 -4.84
CA ASP A 79 3.86 7.44 -3.50
C ASP A 79 4.91 6.90 -2.51
N ASP A 80 5.93 6.16 -2.97
CA ASP A 80 6.97 5.55 -2.13
C ASP A 80 7.66 6.55 -1.19
N ALA A 81 7.97 7.75 -1.69
CA ALA A 81 8.59 8.80 -0.87
C ALA A 81 7.65 9.26 0.26
N ALA A 82 6.35 9.41 -0.02
CA ALA A 82 5.38 9.84 0.97
C ALA A 82 5.13 8.75 2.02
N ARG A 83 5.10 7.48 1.60
CA ARG A 83 4.99 6.31 2.49
C ARG A 83 6.22 6.18 3.38
N ALA A 84 7.42 6.36 2.84
CA ALA A 84 8.66 6.36 3.60
C ALA A 84 8.69 7.45 4.69
N VAL A 85 8.34 8.69 4.35
CA VAL A 85 8.28 9.78 5.34
C VAL A 85 7.18 9.54 6.38
N THR A 86 6.04 9.00 5.96
CA THR A 86 4.96 8.63 6.87
C THR A 86 5.40 7.53 7.84
N ALA A 87 6.13 6.52 7.38
CA ALA A 87 6.68 5.47 8.22
C ALA A 87 7.67 6.06 9.23
N ALA A 88 8.56 6.96 8.80
CA ALA A 88 9.51 7.61 9.69
C ALA A 88 8.83 8.41 10.80
N LEU A 89 7.76 9.17 10.48
CA LEU A 89 6.96 9.88 11.49
C LEU A 89 6.28 8.89 12.45
N GLY A 90 5.70 7.81 11.93
CA GLY A 90 5.09 6.76 12.75
C GLY A 90 6.07 6.06 13.69
N ILE A 91 7.34 5.92 13.30
CA ILE A 91 8.42 5.40 14.17
C ILE A 91 8.71 6.37 15.33
N VAL A 92 8.71 7.68 15.07
CA VAL A 92 8.87 8.71 16.11
C VAL A 92 7.73 8.66 17.12
N ASP A 93 6.49 8.62 16.64
CA ASP A 93 5.29 8.54 17.49
C ASP A 93 5.29 7.25 18.34
N ALA A 94 5.67 6.14 17.71
CA ALA A 94 5.82 4.84 18.37
C ALA A 94 6.83 4.85 19.53
N ILE A 95 7.93 5.58 19.40
CA ILE A 95 8.92 5.73 20.48
C ILE A 95 8.35 6.57 21.62
N ALA A 96 7.60 7.63 21.30
CA ALA A 96 6.90 8.42 22.32
C ALA A 96 5.92 7.54 23.13
N GLU A 97 5.09 6.74 22.46
CA GLU A 97 4.17 5.77 23.10
C GLU A 97 4.92 4.74 23.98
N LEU A 98 6.07 4.24 23.52
CA LEU A 98 6.91 3.31 24.26
C LEU A 98 7.46 3.94 25.56
N ASN A 99 7.87 5.20 25.51
CA ASN A 99 8.35 5.92 26.70
C ASN A 99 7.23 6.19 27.71
N GLU A 100 5.98 6.40 27.24
CA GLU A 100 4.82 6.56 28.12
C GLU A 100 4.44 5.24 28.82
N THR A 101 4.41 4.14 28.07
CA THR A 101 4.03 2.82 28.58
C THR A 101 5.13 2.15 29.40
N ARG A 102 6.39 2.57 29.24
CA ARG A 102 7.55 2.08 30.00
C ARG A 102 8.35 3.25 30.58
N PRO A 103 7.89 3.85 31.70
CA PRO A 103 8.59 4.94 32.35
C PRO A 103 10.05 4.55 32.70
N GLY A 104 11.02 5.34 32.25
CA GLY A 104 12.45 5.13 32.53
C GLY A 104 13.31 4.72 31.34
N THR A 105 12.72 4.39 30.19
CA THR A 105 13.48 4.09 28.95
C THR A 105 14.14 5.34 28.38
N GLY A 106 13.41 6.46 28.31
CA GLY A 106 13.91 7.76 27.85
C GLY A 106 14.58 7.68 26.47
N LEU A 107 14.00 6.89 25.57
CA LEU A 107 14.52 6.69 24.21
C LEU A 107 14.21 7.94 23.40
N ALA A 108 15.19 8.45 22.69
CA ALA A 108 15.00 9.48 21.67
C ALA A 108 15.52 8.91 20.35
N LEU A 109 15.00 9.37 19.23
CA LEU A 109 15.43 8.88 17.92
C LEU A 109 15.74 10.00 16.95
N ARG A 110 16.54 9.68 15.95
CA ARG A 110 16.76 10.51 14.77
C ARG A 110 16.42 9.71 13.56
N ALA A 111 15.58 10.25 12.69
CA ALA A 111 15.22 9.61 11.43
C ALA A 111 15.55 10.51 10.24
N ALA A 112 15.82 9.88 9.10
CA ALA A 112 15.83 10.56 7.83
C ALA A 112 15.30 9.72 6.70
N VAL A 113 14.79 10.41 5.66
CA VAL A 113 14.36 9.79 4.41
C VAL A 113 15.01 10.50 3.23
N ASN A 114 15.58 9.74 2.31
CA ASN A 114 16.13 10.27 1.08
C ASN A 114 15.69 9.46 -0.13
N THR A 115 15.29 10.15 -1.19
CA THR A 115 14.83 9.57 -2.45
C THR A 115 15.87 9.80 -3.54
N GLY A 116 16.15 8.79 -4.36
CA GLY A 116 17.13 8.88 -5.43
C GLY A 116 17.30 7.57 -6.19
N GLU A 117 18.12 7.60 -7.25
CA GLU A 117 18.47 6.40 -8.00
C GLU A 117 19.39 5.48 -7.16
N ALA A 118 19.09 4.18 -7.19
CA ALA A 118 19.93 3.12 -6.64
C ALA A 118 19.92 1.91 -7.56
N ILE A 119 20.94 1.06 -7.38
CA ILE A 119 20.95 -0.29 -7.93
C ILE A 119 20.26 -1.19 -6.91
N VAL A 120 19.24 -1.90 -7.37
CA VAL A 120 18.43 -2.83 -6.57
C VAL A 120 18.71 -4.24 -7.06
N ASP A 121 19.19 -5.10 -6.17
CA ASP A 121 19.28 -6.54 -6.41
C ASP A 121 17.92 -7.19 -6.09
N LEU A 122 17.21 -7.65 -7.12
CA LEU A 122 15.89 -8.27 -6.96
C LEU A 122 15.94 -9.71 -6.45
N SER A 123 17.12 -10.34 -6.48
CA SER A 123 17.37 -11.67 -5.91
C SER A 123 17.79 -11.63 -4.45
N ALA A 124 18.08 -10.44 -3.90
CA ALA A 124 18.50 -10.31 -2.52
C ALA A 124 17.36 -10.66 -1.56
N HIS A 125 17.72 -11.43 -0.52
CA HIS A 125 16.89 -11.79 0.62
C HIS A 125 17.31 -10.97 1.87
N PRO A 126 16.71 -9.80 2.16
CA PRO A 126 17.12 -8.97 3.28
C PRO A 126 16.98 -9.67 4.63
N GLU A 127 16.02 -10.59 4.76
CA GLU A 127 15.84 -11.44 5.93
C GLU A 127 17.03 -12.37 6.19
N ARG A 128 17.86 -12.64 5.18
CA ARG A 128 19.11 -13.41 5.27
C ARG A 128 20.35 -12.50 5.40
N GLY A 129 20.15 -11.18 5.46
CA GLY A 129 21.22 -10.18 5.58
C GLY A 129 21.88 -9.82 4.25
N GLU A 130 21.28 -10.18 3.12
CA GLU A 130 21.74 -9.80 1.79
C GLU A 130 21.41 -8.32 1.52
N ILE A 131 22.31 -7.63 0.81
CA ILE A 131 22.16 -6.19 0.51
C ILE A 131 21.27 -6.06 -0.72
N MET A 132 20.10 -5.46 -0.54
CA MET A 132 19.13 -5.28 -1.62
C MET A 132 19.37 -3.96 -2.37
N VAL A 133 19.82 -2.90 -1.69
CA VAL A 133 19.95 -1.58 -2.31
C VAL A 133 21.34 -0.98 -2.11
N THR A 134 21.96 -0.60 -3.22
CA THR A 134 23.26 0.09 -3.24
C THR A 134 23.18 1.39 -4.03
N GLY A 135 23.70 2.49 -3.47
CA GLY A 135 23.78 3.78 -4.15
C GLY A 135 24.10 4.96 -3.24
N ASP A 136 24.35 6.13 -3.84
CA ASP A 136 24.60 7.37 -3.09
C ASP A 136 23.38 7.79 -2.24
N VAL A 137 22.17 7.39 -2.65
CA VAL A 137 20.93 7.66 -1.90
C VAL A 137 20.97 7.06 -0.49
N VAL A 138 21.53 5.85 -0.33
CA VAL A 138 21.66 5.14 0.96
C VAL A 138 22.63 5.90 1.88
N ASN A 139 23.81 6.23 1.36
CA ASN A 139 24.82 6.97 2.12
C ASN A 139 24.35 8.38 2.50
N THR A 140 23.61 9.05 1.61
CA THR A 140 23.04 10.36 1.87
C THR A 140 21.94 10.28 2.92
N ALA A 141 21.07 9.27 2.90
CA ALA A 141 20.05 9.05 3.91
C ALA A 141 20.65 8.88 5.32
N ALA A 142 21.70 8.06 5.44
CA ALA A 142 22.40 7.87 6.71
C ALA A 142 22.99 9.19 7.24
N ARG A 143 23.64 9.99 6.38
CA ARG A 143 24.20 11.30 6.76
C ARG A 143 23.13 12.33 7.12
N LEU A 144 21.96 12.29 6.47
CA LEU A 144 20.83 13.15 6.81
C LEU A 144 20.28 12.81 8.20
N GLN A 145 20.28 11.54 8.58
CA GLN A 145 19.84 11.10 9.91
C GLN A 145 20.78 11.65 11.01
N GLU A 146 22.09 11.69 10.77
CA GLU A 146 23.05 12.23 11.75
C GLU A 146 22.77 13.70 12.12
N VAL A 147 22.28 14.50 11.17
CA VAL A 147 21.96 15.92 11.34
C VAL A 147 20.50 16.18 11.75
N ALA A 148 19.69 15.12 11.91
CA ALA A 148 18.31 15.28 12.32
C ALA A 148 18.19 15.78 13.77
N PRO A 149 17.22 16.65 14.07
CA PRO A 149 16.91 17.01 15.45
C PRO A 149 16.42 15.76 16.20
N LEU A 150 16.53 15.79 17.53
CA LEU A 150 15.97 14.74 18.38
C LEU A 150 14.46 14.62 18.14
N ASP A 151 14.00 13.39 18.02
CA ASP A 151 12.62 13.01 17.72
C ASP A 151 12.12 13.72 16.44
N GLY A 152 13.02 13.80 15.46
CA GLY A 152 12.80 14.47 14.20
C GLY A 152 13.07 13.57 13.01
N VAL A 153 12.32 13.81 11.94
CA VAL A 153 12.51 13.19 10.63
C VAL A 153 13.06 14.26 9.69
N VAL A 154 14.27 14.09 9.17
CA VAL A 154 14.84 14.98 8.14
C VAL A 154 14.74 14.35 6.76
N VAL A 155 14.46 15.17 5.75
CA VAL A 155 14.39 14.72 4.36
C VAL A 155 15.31 15.51 3.45
N GLY A 156 15.80 14.84 2.41
CA GLY A 156 16.52 15.46 1.30
C GLY A 156 15.60 16.23 0.35
N GLU A 157 16.19 16.99 -0.56
CA GLU A 157 15.46 17.87 -1.48
C GLU A 157 14.48 17.14 -2.41
N LEU A 158 14.89 16.01 -2.98
CA LEU A 158 14.01 15.26 -3.88
C LEU A 158 12.80 14.73 -3.12
N THR A 159 13.01 14.14 -1.95
CA THR A 159 11.95 13.67 -1.05
C THR A 159 11.00 14.80 -0.68
N TYR A 160 11.52 15.96 -0.27
CA TYR A 160 10.69 17.14 0.00
C TYR A 160 9.85 17.54 -1.21
N ARG A 161 10.46 17.67 -2.39
CA ARG A 161 9.77 18.11 -3.61
C ARG A 161 8.64 17.15 -4.02
N THR A 162 8.82 15.85 -3.85
CA THR A 162 7.82 14.83 -4.22
C THR A 162 6.73 14.63 -3.17
N THR A 163 6.92 15.10 -1.94
CA THR A 163 6.01 14.83 -0.80
C THR A 163 5.45 16.10 -0.12
N ARG A 164 5.91 17.29 -0.49
CA ARG A 164 5.46 18.58 0.10
C ARG A 164 3.95 18.82 0.08
N ASP A 165 3.23 18.13 -0.81
CA ASP A 165 1.78 18.22 -0.95
C ASP A 165 1.02 17.30 0.02
N SER A 166 1.69 16.28 0.59
CA SER A 166 1.11 15.31 1.53
C SER A 166 1.72 15.36 2.93
N ILE A 167 2.89 15.98 3.09
CA ILE A 167 3.61 16.12 4.36
C ILE A 167 3.86 17.60 4.66
N GLU A 168 3.77 17.98 5.93
CA GLU A 168 4.16 19.29 6.43
C GLU A 168 5.65 19.31 6.73
N TYR A 169 6.30 20.40 6.33
CA TYR A 169 7.74 20.55 6.45
C TYR A 169 8.10 21.89 7.06
N GLU A 170 9.09 21.86 7.94
CA GLU A 170 9.86 23.01 8.39
C GLU A 170 11.20 23.00 7.67
N GLN A 171 11.55 24.10 6.99
CA GLN A 171 12.86 24.22 6.37
C GLN A 171 13.93 24.42 7.45
N LEU A 172 14.97 23.61 7.42
CA LEU A 172 16.12 23.73 8.31
C LEU A 172 17.27 24.48 7.61
N GLU A 173 18.24 24.92 8.41
CA GLU A 173 19.48 25.47 7.87
C GLU A 173 20.21 24.41 7.02
N PRO A 174 20.81 24.78 5.86
CA PRO A 174 21.53 23.85 5.02
C PRO A 174 22.61 23.09 5.82
N ALA A 175 22.63 21.77 5.69
CA ALA A 175 23.53 20.91 6.44
C ALA A 175 24.78 20.57 5.62
N SER A 176 25.96 20.75 6.22
CA SER A 176 27.22 20.26 5.65
C SER A 176 27.37 18.76 5.90
N LEU A 177 27.04 17.94 4.89
CA LEU A 177 27.21 16.50 4.97
C LEU A 177 28.64 16.12 4.56
N LYS A 178 29.27 15.21 5.33
CA LYS A 178 30.61 14.70 5.04
C LYS A 178 30.69 14.18 3.60
N GLY A 179 31.61 14.69 2.80
CA GLY A 179 31.83 14.25 1.41
C GLY A 179 30.92 14.91 0.36
N LYS A 180 30.10 15.90 0.72
CA LYS A 180 29.45 16.81 -0.24
C LYS A 180 30.20 18.15 -0.23
N ALA A 181 30.48 18.68 -1.42
CA ALA A 181 31.25 19.93 -1.57
C ALA A 181 30.44 21.17 -1.18
N GLU A 182 29.12 21.12 -1.37
CA GLU A 182 28.18 22.21 -1.05
C GLU A 182 27.23 21.77 0.08
N PRO A 183 26.80 22.69 0.95
CA PRO A 183 25.74 22.43 1.94
C PRO A 183 24.46 21.94 1.27
N VAL A 184 23.84 20.91 1.84
CA VAL A 184 22.62 20.31 1.29
C VAL A 184 21.41 20.91 1.99
N HIS A 185 20.42 21.34 1.20
CA HIS A 185 19.14 21.78 1.74
C HIS A 185 18.40 20.59 2.38
N VAL A 186 17.86 20.84 3.57
CA VAL A 186 17.20 19.82 4.39
C VAL A 186 15.91 20.37 4.99
N TRP A 187 14.92 19.49 5.13
CA TRP A 187 13.62 19.84 5.69
C TRP A 187 13.27 18.85 6.79
N ARG A 188 12.71 19.33 7.89
CA ARG A 188 12.13 18.50 8.94
C ARG A 188 10.68 18.20 8.59
N ALA A 189 10.30 16.94 8.48
CA ALA A 189 8.90 16.56 8.42
C ALA A 189 8.29 16.72 9.82
N THR A 190 7.21 17.48 9.93
CA THR A 190 6.57 17.81 11.22
C THR A 190 5.31 17.01 11.45
N ALA A 191 4.52 16.80 10.40
CA ALA A 191 3.29 16.03 10.46
C ALA A 191 2.92 15.55 9.07
N ARG A 192 2.08 14.52 8.99
CA ARG A 192 1.27 14.35 7.78
C ARG A 192 0.34 15.55 7.71
N ARG A 193 0.19 16.14 6.52
CA ARG A 193 -0.93 17.07 6.33
C ARG A 193 -2.20 16.28 6.66
N GLY A 194 -2.95 16.75 7.66
CA GLY A 194 -4.24 16.16 8.00
C GLY A 194 -5.09 16.05 6.73
N VAL A 195 -6.00 15.08 6.70
CA VAL A 195 -6.96 14.90 5.59
C VAL A 195 -7.81 16.17 5.35
N GLU A 196 -7.74 17.16 6.24
CA GLU A 196 -8.29 18.48 6.08
C GLU A 196 -7.25 19.50 5.60
N ARG A 197 -7.46 19.98 4.37
CA ARG A 197 -6.65 20.98 3.64
C ARG A 197 -5.41 20.43 2.94
N ARG A 198 -5.69 19.58 1.95
CA ARG A 198 -5.00 19.72 0.65
C ARG A 198 -4.85 21.22 0.34
N SER A 199 -3.65 21.69 -0.03
CA SER A 199 -3.57 22.76 -1.04
C SER A 199 -4.57 22.36 -2.12
N PRO A 200 -5.56 23.18 -2.49
CA PRO A 200 -6.63 22.72 -3.37
C PRO A 200 -5.95 22.06 -4.57
N PRO A 201 -6.17 20.75 -4.79
CA PRO A 201 -5.62 20.13 -5.97
C PRO A 201 -6.15 20.99 -7.11
N ALA A 202 -5.28 21.48 -8.00
CA ALA A 202 -5.63 22.47 -9.05
C ALA A 202 -7.09 22.31 -9.41
N ALA A 203 -7.92 23.33 -9.12
CA ALA A 203 -9.36 23.16 -8.89
C ALA A 203 -9.96 22.10 -9.82
N PHE A 204 -10.80 21.20 -9.30
CA PHE A 204 -11.46 20.18 -10.11
C PHE A 204 -12.49 20.87 -11.01
N VAL A 205 -12.00 21.63 -12.01
CA VAL A 205 -12.78 22.50 -12.88
C VAL A 205 -13.21 21.68 -14.08
N GLY A 206 -14.51 21.75 -14.40
CA GLY A 206 -15.04 21.17 -15.63
C GLY A 206 -15.29 19.66 -15.58
N ARG A 207 -15.43 19.10 -14.38
CA ARG A 207 -15.76 17.68 -14.14
C ARG A 207 -16.91 17.49 -13.15
N ASP A 208 -17.64 18.57 -12.87
CA ASP A 208 -18.80 18.56 -11.97
C ASP A 208 -19.91 17.65 -12.50
N GLU A 209 -20.08 17.58 -13.82
CA GLU A 209 -21.05 16.69 -14.47
C GLU A 209 -20.67 15.20 -14.31
N ASP A 210 -19.40 14.84 -14.52
CA ASP A 210 -18.93 13.46 -14.33
C ASP A 210 -19.08 13.00 -12.87
N LEU A 211 -18.79 13.90 -11.93
CA LEU A 211 -18.95 13.63 -10.51
C LEU A 211 -20.42 13.51 -10.12
N ALA A 212 -21.29 14.35 -10.68
CA ALA A 212 -22.74 14.27 -10.50
C ALA A 212 -23.32 12.97 -11.08
N LEU A 213 -22.78 12.46 -12.19
CA LEU A 213 -23.18 11.16 -12.75
C LEU A 213 -22.82 10.01 -11.81
N LEU A 214 -21.61 10.02 -11.23
CA LEU A 214 -21.23 9.02 -10.22
C LEU A 214 -22.09 9.12 -8.96
N GLU A 215 -22.37 10.33 -8.49
CA GLU A 215 -23.25 10.55 -7.34
C GLU A 215 -24.68 10.08 -7.63
N HIS A 216 -25.18 10.32 -8.84
CA HIS A 216 -26.50 9.86 -9.26
C HIS A 216 -26.56 8.33 -9.32
N ALA A 217 -25.58 7.69 -9.95
CA ALA A 217 -25.47 6.23 -10.02
C ALA A 217 -25.42 5.62 -8.62
N PHE A 218 -24.62 6.20 -7.71
CA PHE A 218 -24.53 5.75 -6.33
C PHE A 218 -25.85 5.92 -5.56
N THR A 219 -26.48 7.08 -5.68
CA THR A 219 -27.77 7.34 -5.03
C THR A 219 -28.84 6.38 -5.54
N ARG A 220 -28.82 6.06 -6.84
CA ARG A 220 -29.69 5.04 -7.43
C ARG A 220 -29.40 3.65 -6.88
N THR A 221 -28.13 3.22 -6.83
CA THR A 221 -27.68 1.96 -6.22
C THR A 221 -28.22 1.80 -4.81
N LEU A 222 -28.12 2.84 -3.98
CA LEU A 222 -28.64 2.82 -2.60
C LEU A 222 -30.17 2.73 -2.55
N ARG A 223 -30.85 3.59 -3.31
CA ARG A 223 -32.32 3.71 -3.27
C ARG A 223 -33.02 2.49 -3.84
N GLU A 224 -32.54 1.96 -4.96
CA GLU A 224 -33.17 0.86 -5.70
C GLU A 224 -32.64 -0.50 -5.27
N ARG A 225 -31.60 -0.54 -4.42
CA ARG A 225 -30.85 -1.76 -4.09
C ARG A 225 -30.52 -2.54 -5.35
N SER A 226 -29.93 -1.83 -6.30
CA SER A 226 -29.59 -2.32 -7.62
C SER A 226 -28.09 -2.28 -7.86
N ILE A 227 -27.62 -3.16 -8.73
CA ILE A 227 -26.24 -3.14 -9.19
C ILE A 227 -26.14 -2.11 -10.30
N GLN A 228 -25.13 -1.24 -10.24
CA GLN A 228 -24.83 -0.27 -11.31
C GLN A 228 -23.37 -0.43 -11.70
N LEU A 229 -23.08 -0.42 -13.00
CA LEU A 229 -21.74 -0.36 -13.56
C LEU A 229 -21.54 1.01 -14.20
N VAL A 230 -20.49 1.72 -13.79
CA VAL A 230 -20.08 2.98 -14.41
C VAL A 230 -18.64 2.84 -14.86
N THR A 231 -18.40 3.02 -16.16
CA THR A 231 -17.04 3.03 -16.73
C THR A 231 -16.63 4.45 -17.05
N VAL A 232 -15.59 4.93 -16.38
CA VAL A 232 -14.94 6.23 -16.64
C VAL A 232 -13.86 6.03 -17.69
N VAL A 233 -14.09 6.58 -18.88
CA VAL A 233 -13.20 6.42 -20.03
C VAL A 233 -12.52 7.74 -20.37
N GLY A 234 -11.24 7.67 -20.68
CA GLY A 234 -10.51 8.82 -21.21
C GLY A 234 -9.02 8.58 -21.33
N GLU A 235 -8.33 9.54 -21.91
CA GLU A 235 -6.89 9.48 -22.16
C GLU A 235 -6.04 9.34 -20.87
N PRO A 236 -4.78 8.86 -20.97
CA PRO A 236 -3.82 8.91 -19.87
C PRO A 236 -3.67 10.34 -19.33
N GLY A 237 -3.55 10.48 -18.01
CA GLY A 237 -3.36 11.79 -17.36
C GLY A 237 -4.60 12.69 -17.31
N VAL A 238 -5.73 12.31 -17.91
CA VAL A 238 -6.97 13.14 -17.93
C VAL A 238 -7.69 13.27 -16.58
N GLY A 239 -7.18 12.58 -15.54
CA GLY A 239 -7.69 12.68 -14.17
C GLY A 239 -8.73 11.63 -13.75
N LYS A 240 -8.81 10.47 -14.42
CA LYS A 240 -9.76 9.38 -14.05
C LYS A 240 -9.64 8.95 -12.59
N SER A 241 -8.43 8.60 -12.13
CA SER A 241 -8.19 8.22 -10.73
C SER A 241 -8.42 9.39 -9.76
N ARG A 242 -8.29 10.64 -10.23
CA ARG A 242 -8.67 11.82 -9.44
C ARG A 242 -10.19 11.92 -9.29
N LEU A 243 -10.97 11.74 -10.35
CA LEU A 243 -12.43 11.71 -10.29
C LEU A 243 -12.92 10.63 -9.29
N VAL A 244 -12.38 9.41 -9.38
CA VAL A 244 -12.70 8.31 -8.45
C VAL A 244 -12.37 8.71 -7.00
N ARG A 245 -11.24 9.38 -6.78
CA ARG A 245 -10.83 9.88 -5.45
C ARG A 245 -11.74 10.98 -4.91
N GLU A 246 -12.13 11.95 -5.74
CA GLU A 246 -13.09 12.99 -5.34
C GLU A 246 -14.46 12.37 -4.99
N PHE A 247 -14.90 11.37 -5.78
CA PHE A 247 -16.11 10.63 -5.51
C PHE A 247 -16.03 9.84 -4.20
N ARG A 248 -14.91 9.14 -3.93
CA ARG A 248 -14.66 8.48 -2.64
C ARG A 248 -14.83 9.44 -1.47
N SER A 249 -14.21 10.62 -1.55
CA SER A 249 -14.33 11.64 -0.50
C SER A 249 -15.75 12.19 -0.35
N LEU A 250 -16.59 12.18 -1.40
CA LEU A 250 -18.03 12.46 -1.26
C LEU A 250 -18.75 11.35 -0.51
N VAL A 251 -18.49 10.09 -0.85
CA VAL A 251 -19.10 8.92 -0.19
C VAL A 251 -18.70 8.84 1.28
N GLU A 252 -17.44 9.06 1.63
CA GLU A 252 -16.93 9.03 3.02
C GLU A 252 -17.52 10.15 3.91
N ARG A 253 -18.06 11.23 3.32
CA ARG A 253 -18.75 12.29 4.06
C ARG A 253 -20.22 11.98 4.34
N ARG A 254 -20.76 10.92 3.75
CA ARG A 254 -22.14 10.50 3.99
C ARG A 254 -22.25 9.68 5.28
N PRO A 255 -23.43 9.65 5.94
CA PRO A 255 -23.61 8.92 7.19
C PRO A 255 -23.64 7.40 7.02
N GLU A 256 -23.95 6.88 5.82
CA GLU A 256 -23.97 5.45 5.56
C GLU A 256 -22.56 4.85 5.55
N GLU A 257 -22.36 3.76 6.30
CA GLU A 257 -21.11 3.00 6.20
C GLU A 257 -21.05 2.26 4.86
N VAL A 258 -20.09 2.62 4.02
CA VAL A 258 -19.89 2.01 2.70
C VAL A 258 -18.64 1.14 2.69
N ALA A 259 -18.77 -0.09 2.22
CA ALA A 259 -17.62 -0.93 1.92
C ALA A 259 -16.97 -0.44 0.62
N TRP A 260 -15.92 0.37 0.71
CA TRP A 260 -15.11 0.76 -0.45
C TRP A 260 -13.99 -0.26 -0.66
N ARG A 261 -13.94 -0.91 -1.83
CA ARG A 261 -12.84 -1.82 -2.22
C ARG A 261 -12.33 -1.46 -3.60
N GLN A 262 -11.03 -1.53 -3.78
CA GLN A 262 -10.36 -1.03 -4.98
C GLN A 262 -9.19 -1.94 -5.34
N GLY A 263 -9.03 -2.20 -6.63
CA GLY A 263 -7.89 -2.93 -7.19
C GLY A 263 -7.53 -2.41 -8.56
N ARG A 264 -6.30 -2.68 -9.00
CA ARG A 264 -5.76 -2.14 -10.25
C ARG A 264 -5.30 -3.24 -11.22
N CYS A 265 -5.59 -3.07 -12.50
CA CYS A 265 -5.05 -3.94 -13.54
C CYS A 265 -3.60 -3.53 -13.87
N LEU A 266 -2.70 -4.52 -13.93
CA LEU A 266 -1.29 -4.30 -14.27
C LEU A 266 -1.04 -4.58 -15.77
N PRO A 267 -0.13 -3.85 -16.42
CA PRO A 267 0.16 -4.01 -17.84
C PRO A 267 0.93 -5.30 -18.21
N TYR A 268 1.62 -5.95 -17.26
CA TYR A 268 2.41 -7.17 -17.49
C TYR A 268 2.73 -7.92 -16.18
N GLY A 269 2.90 -9.25 -16.26
CA GLY A 269 3.27 -10.14 -15.14
C GLY A 269 2.70 -11.57 -15.28
N GLU A 270 3.32 -12.56 -14.65
CA GLU A 270 2.73 -13.91 -14.52
C GLU A 270 1.61 -13.91 -13.46
N GLY A 271 0.48 -14.59 -13.71
CA GLY A 271 -0.63 -14.68 -12.75
C GLY A 271 -1.55 -13.45 -12.64
N ILE A 272 -1.47 -12.52 -13.59
CA ILE A 272 -2.15 -11.21 -13.52
C ILE A 272 -3.64 -11.20 -13.90
N THR A 273 -4.20 -12.30 -14.45
CA THR A 273 -5.56 -12.34 -15.02
C THR A 273 -6.62 -11.76 -14.08
N PHE A 274 -6.53 -12.07 -12.79
CA PHE A 274 -7.45 -11.58 -11.77
C PHE A 274 -6.75 -10.75 -10.68
N TRP A 275 -5.61 -10.13 -10.99
CA TRP A 275 -4.81 -9.39 -10.02
C TRP A 275 -5.61 -8.31 -9.28
N ALA A 276 -6.34 -7.47 -10.02
CA ALA A 276 -7.19 -6.43 -9.44
C ALA A 276 -8.23 -7.00 -8.46
N LEU A 277 -8.75 -8.19 -8.77
CA LEU A 277 -9.70 -8.89 -7.91
C LEU A 277 -9.01 -9.46 -6.65
N GLY A 278 -7.79 -9.98 -6.82
CA GLY A 278 -6.92 -10.39 -5.72
C GLY A 278 -6.65 -9.24 -4.75
N GLU A 279 -6.28 -8.05 -5.24
CA GLU A 279 -6.07 -6.87 -4.40
C GLU A 279 -7.32 -6.48 -3.61
N ILE A 280 -8.49 -6.53 -4.26
CA ILE A 280 -9.78 -6.26 -3.64
C ILE A 280 -10.06 -7.24 -2.50
N VAL A 281 -9.86 -8.54 -2.74
CA VAL A 281 -10.10 -9.61 -1.75
C VAL A 281 -9.11 -9.50 -0.61
N LYS A 282 -7.80 -9.32 -0.89
CA LYS A 282 -6.76 -9.12 0.11
C LYS A 282 -7.05 -7.91 0.99
N THR A 283 -7.38 -6.76 0.38
CA THR A 283 -7.74 -5.53 1.09
C THR A 283 -8.96 -5.72 1.97
N HIS A 284 -9.98 -6.44 1.48
CA HIS A 284 -11.16 -6.75 2.28
C HIS A 284 -10.83 -7.64 3.49
N ALA A 285 -9.99 -8.65 3.31
CA ALA A 285 -9.60 -9.58 4.35
C ALA A 285 -8.47 -9.07 5.27
N GLY A 286 -7.89 -7.89 4.99
CA GLY A 286 -6.74 -7.37 5.73
C GLY A 286 -5.45 -8.19 5.53
N ILE A 287 -5.36 -8.89 4.39
CA ILE A 287 -4.18 -9.66 3.99
C ILE A 287 -3.12 -8.69 3.48
N LEU A 288 -1.91 -8.84 3.99
CA LEU A 288 -0.73 -8.06 3.65
C LEU A 288 0.17 -8.90 2.74
N GLU A 289 0.98 -8.26 1.90
CA GLU A 289 1.96 -8.96 1.04
C GLU A 289 3.03 -9.72 1.86
N SER A 290 3.22 -9.35 3.14
CA SER A 290 4.11 -10.02 4.08
C SER A 290 3.51 -11.27 4.74
N ASP A 291 2.20 -11.49 4.59
CA ASP A 291 1.56 -12.66 5.19
C ASP A 291 2.01 -13.91 4.43
N ASP A 292 2.50 -14.91 5.15
CA ASP A 292 2.73 -16.22 4.56
C ASP A 292 1.38 -16.87 4.15
N PRO A 293 1.39 -17.89 3.27
CA PRO A 293 0.15 -18.49 2.77
C PRO A 293 -0.79 -19.02 3.87
N PRO A 294 -0.31 -19.60 5.00
CA PRO A 294 -1.14 -19.92 6.16
C PRO A 294 -1.82 -18.71 6.81
N HIS A 295 -1.09 -17.62 7.11
CA HIS A 295 -1.67 -16.42 7.73
C HIS A 295 -2.66 -15.72 6.79
N ALA A 296 -2.38 -15.67 5.49
CA ALA A 296 -3.32 -15.19 4.48
C ALA A 296 -4.60 -16.04 4.47
N ALA A 297 -4.49 -17.36 4.63
CA ALA A 297 -5.64 -18.26 4.72
C ALA A 297 -6.47 -18.06 6.00
N GLU A 298 -5.84 -17.77 7.14
CA GLU A 298 -6.54 -17.45 8.39
C GLU A 298 -7.36 -16.16 8.26
N LYS A 299 -6.74 -15.10 7.75
CA LYS A 299 -7.41 -13.81 7.51
C LYS A 299 -8.54 -13.93 6.49
N LEU A 300 -8.33 -14.68 5.42
CA LEU A 300 -9.37 -14.96 4.43
C LEU A 300 -10.57 -15.67 5.06
N ARG A 301 -10.33 -16.69 5.91
CA ARG A 301 -11.42 -17.38 6.62
C ARG A 301 -12.17 -16.45 7.56
N ALA A 302 -11.46 -15.62 8.32
CA ALA A 302 -12.09 -14.64 9.22
C ALA A 302 -12.98 -13.64 8.45
N ALA A 303 -12.53 -13.19 7.27
CA ALA A 303 -13.33 -12.30 6.41
C ALA A 303 -14.58 -12.99 5.85
N ILE A 304 -14.49 -14.27 5.48
CA ILE A 304 -15.62 -15.06 5.01
C ILE A 304 -16.60 -15.36 6.16
N GLU A 305 -16.10 -15.64 7.36
CA GLU A 305 -16.91 -15.86 8.56
C GLU A 305 -17.71 -14.61 8.97
N ALA A 306 -17.16 -13.42 8.73
CA ALA A 306 -17.88 -12.17 8.98
C ALA A 306 -19.15 -12.06 8.12
N VAL A 307 -19.08 -12.48 6.84
CA VAL A 307 -20.15 -12.24 5.86
C VAL A 307 -21.07 -13.44 5.60
N SER A 308 -20.68 -14.67 5.98
CA SER A 308 -21.51 -15.87 5.82
C SER A 308 -21.69 -16.62 7.14
N ALA A 309 -22.94 -16.98 7.44
CA ALA A 309 -23.29 -17.73 8.65
C ALA A 309 -23.19 -19.26 8.48
N GLU A 310 -23.23 -19.77 7.24
CA GLU A 310 -23.34 -21.21 6.96
C GLU A 310 -21.97 -21.87 6.82
N PRO A 311 -21.61 -22.87 7.65
CA PRO A 311 -20.28 -23.50 7.61
C PRO A 311 -19.89 -24.09 6.25
N GLY A 312 -20.83 -24.76 5.58
CA GLY A 312 -20.58 -25.35 4.26
C GLY A 312 -20.33 -24.30 3.17
N GLU A 313 -21.00 -23.15 3.25
CA GLU A 313 -20.76 -22.04 2.33
C GLU A 313 -19.39 -21.38 2.59
N ARG A 314 -18.98 -21.24 3.86
CA ARG A 314 -17.66 -20.68 4.21
C ARG A 314 -16.51 -21.47 3.61
N GLU A 315 -16.53 -22.80 3.76
CA GLU A 315 -15.51 -23.68 3.19
C GLU A 315 -15.49 -23.60 1.66
N TRP A 316 -16.67 -23.58 1.05
CA TRP A 316 -16.81 -23.46 -0.40
C TRP A 316 -16.29 -22.10 -0.92
N LEU A 317 -16.64 -20.99 -0.28
CA LEU A 317 -16.14 -19.65 -0.62
C LEU A 317 -14.61 -19.55 -0.45
N ALA A 318 -14.08 -20.10 0.65
CA ALA A 318 -12.64 -20.09 0.91
C ALA A 318 -11.90 -20.78 -0.23
N ALA A 319 -12.37 -21.95 -0.67
CA ALA A 319 -11.76 -22.71 -1.77
C ALA A 319 -11.70 -21.91 -3.09
N ARG A 320 -12.70 -21.05 -3.36
CA ARG A 320 -12.74 -20.24 -4.60
C ARG A 320 -11.97 -18.92 -4.49
N LEU A 321 -11.86 -18.33 -3.30
CA LEU A 321 -11.16 -17.06 -3.07
C LEU A 321 -9.68 -17.23 -2.79
N ALA A 322 -9.25 -18.40 -2.28
CA ALA A 322 -7.85 -18.64 -1.90
C ALA A 322 -6.84 -18.39 -3.03
N PRO A 323 -7.09 -18.80 -4.30
CA PRO A 323 -6.19 -18.49 -5.41
C PRO A 323 -6.01 -16.99 -5.66
N LEU A 324 -7.05 -16.18 -5.44
CA LEU A 324 -6.98 -14.73 -5.58
C LEU A 324 -6.18 -14.08 -4.44
N ALA A 325 -6.31 -14.63 -3.23
CA ALA A 325 -5.67 -14.12 -2.03
C ALA A 325 -4.20 -14.58 -1.87
N GLY A 326 -3.71 -15.51 -2.70
CA GLY A 326 -2.42 -16.17 -2.49
C GLY A 326 -2.41 -17.06 -1.25
N ALA A 327 -3.57 -17.53 -0.80
CA ALA A 327 -3.74 -18.32 0.41
C ALA A 327 -3.63 -19.82 0.10
N GLN A 328 -3.02 -20.58 1.00
CA GLN A 328 -2.94 -22.04 0.86
C GLN A 328 -3.92 -22.72 1.82
N LEU A 329 -4.99 -23.28 1.25
CA LEU A 329 -5.93 -24.12 1.99
C LEU A 329 -5.40 -25.56 2.10
N ALA A 330 -5.89 -26.30 3.08
CA ALA A 330 -5.45 -27.69 3.33
C ALA A 330 -5.54 -28.55 2.06
N ALA A 331 -4.58 -29.45 1.89
CA ALA A 331 -4.42 -30.26 0.68
C ALA A 331 -5.69 -31.08 0.36
N GLY A 332 -6.20 -30.96 -0.87
CA GLY A 332 -7.32 -31.77 -1.37
C GLY A 332 -8.38 -31.03 -2.20
N ALA A 333 -8.31 -29.70 -2.31
CA ALA A 333 -9.22 -28.96 -3.19
C ALA A 333 -8.76 -29.09 -4.66
N GLU A 334 -9.58 -29.71 -5.51
CA GLU A 334 -9.36 -29.64 -6.96
C GLU A 334 -9.50 -28.21 -7.46
N PRO A 335 -8.75 -27.79 -8.50
CA PRO A 335 -8.91 -26.48 -9.11
C PRO A 335 -10.37 -26.29 -9.53
N ALA A 336 -11.04 -25.29 -8.97
CA ALA A 336 -12.42 -25.00 -9.33
C ALA A 336 -12.50 -24.61 -10.81
N GLU A 337 -13.54 -25.08 -11.50
CA GLU A 337 -13.84 -24.58 -12.84
C GLU A 337 -14.05 -23.06 -12.80
N ARG A 338 -13.79 -22.38 -13.91
CA ARG A 338 -13.89 -20.91 -13.99
C ARG A 338 -15.28 -20.40 -13.59
N SER A 339 -16.33 -21.08 -14.04
CA SER A 339 -17.73 -20.76 -13.72
C SER A 339 -18.04 -20.86 -12.22
N GLU A 340 -17.48 -21.87 -11.54
CA GLU A 340 -17.61 -22.03 -10.09
C GLU A 340 -16.84 -20.95 -9.34
N SER A 341 -15.64 -20.60 -9.83
CA SER A 341 -14.84 -19.51 -9.27
C SER A 341 -15.58 -18.17 -9.36
N PHE A 342 -16.16 -17.85 -10.53
CA PHE A 342 -16.97 -16.65 -10.73
C PHE A 342 -18.17 -16.61 -9.79
N THR A 343 -18.85 -17.75 -9.62
CA THR A 343 -19.97 -17.86 -8.69
C THR A 343 -19.52 -17.62 -7.25
N GLY A 344 -18.36 -18.16 -6.86
CA GLY A 344 -17.79 -17.96 -5.53
C GLY A 344 -17.43 -16.50 -5.26
N TRP A 345 -16.74 -15.85 -6.20
CA TRP A 345 -16.36 -14.45 -6.08
C TRP A 345 -17.58 -13.53 -6.06
N ARG A 346 -18.57 -13.79 -6.94
CA ARG A 346 -19.85 -13.06 -6.94
C ARG A 346 -20.55 -13.18 -5.59
N ARG A 347 -20.76 -14.40 -5.09
CA ARG A 347 -21.42 -14.64 -3.79
C ARG A 347 -20.70 -13.95 -2.63
N PHE A 348 -19.38 -13.90 -2.66
CA PHE A 348 -18.62 -13.16 -1.67
C PHE A 348 -18.93 -11.66 -1.69
N PHE A 349 -18.91 -11.01 -2.86
CA PHE A 349 -19.29 -9.60 -2.95
C PHE A 349 -20.76 -9.35 -2.62
N GLU A 350 -21.65 -10.29 -2.97
CA GLU A 350 -23.05 -10.24 -2.58
C GLU A 350 -23.22 -10.27 -1.07
N ALA A 351 -22.49 -11.15 -0.37
CA ALA A 351 -22.48 -11.25 1.08
C ALA A 351 -21.96 -9.96 1.74
N VAL A 352 -20.87 -9.39 1.21
CA VAL A 352 -20.36 -8.08 1.65
C VAL A 352 -21.40 -6.98 1.46
N ALA A 353 -22.06 -6.96 0.29
CA ALA A 353 -23.08 -5.97 -0.05
C ALA A 353 -24.39 -6.14 0.72
N ALA A 354 -24.63 -7.32 1.30
CA ALA A 354 -25.78 -7.59 2.14
C ALA A 354 -25.65 -6.92 3.53
N GLU A 355 -24.42 -6.83 4.07
CA GLU A 355 -24.17 -6.11 5.32
C GLU A 355 -24.26 -4.60 5.16
N ARG A 356 -23.64 -4.08 4.11
CA ARG A 356 -23.52 -2.63 3.86
C ARG A 356 -23.33 -2.37 2.37
N PRO A 357 -23.72 -1.20 1.85
CA PRO A 357 -23.51 -0.87 0.44
C PRO A 357 -22.05 -1.05 0.02
N LEU A 358 -21.83 -1.63 -1.17
CA LEU A 358 -20.51 -1.94 -1.69
C LEU A 358 -20.20 -1.04 -2.89
N VAL A 359 -19.05 -0.35 -2.82
CA VAL A 359 -18.44 0.30 -3.98
C VAL A 359 -17.19 -0.48 -4.35
N LEU A 360 -17.22 -1.08 -5.55
CA LEU A 360 -16.14 -1.88 -6.11
C LEU A 360 -15.45 -1.09 -7.23
N VAL A 361 -14.20 -0.73 -7.03
CA VAL A 361 -13.42 0.02 -8.02
C VAL A 361 -12.40 -0.89 -8.68
N VAL A 362 -12.44 -0.96 -10.01
CA VAL A 362 -11.45 -1.68 -10.81
C VAL A 362 -10.75 -0.65 -11.71
N GLU A 363 -9.48 -0.37 -11.45
CA GLU A 363 -8.72 0.60 -12.24
C GLU A 363 -8.01 -0.04 -13.44
N ASP A 364 -7.85 0.77 -14.49
CA ASP A 364 -7.06 0.47 -15.67
C ASP A 364 -7.54 -0.77 -16.47
N LEU A 365 -8.86 -0.96 -16.66
CA LEU A 365 -9.46 -2.09 -17.38
C LEU A 365 -8.96 -2.30 -18.82
N HIS A 366 -8.36 -1.28 -19.43
CA HIS A 366 -7.72 -1.42 -20.74
C HIS A 366 -6.56 -2.42 -20.72
N TRP A 367 -5.97 -2.70 -19.55
CA TRP A 367 -4.99 -3.77 -19.32
C TRP A 367 -5.61 -5.09 -18.86
N ALA A 368 -6.91 -5.13 -18.57
CA ALA A 368 -7.55 -6.34 -18.08
C ALA A 368 -7.49 -7.49 -19.10
N ASP A 369 -7.33 -8.69 -18.57
CA ASP A 369 -7.57 -9.93 -19.29
C ASP A 369 -9.08 -10.06 -19.61
N PRO A 370 -9.46 -10.63 -20.77
CA PRO A 370 -10.87 -10.87 -21.10
C PRO A 370 -11.67 -11.58 -20.00
N ALA A 371 -11.05 -12.48 -19.25
CA ALA A 371 -11.73 -13.20 -18.18
C ALA A 371 -12.12 -12.29 -17.00
N LEU A 372 -11.33 -11.26 -16.68
CA LEU A 372 -11.72 -10.28 -15.64
C LEU A 372 -12.90 -9.44 -16.10
N LEU A 373 -12.93 -9.03 -17.37
CA LEU A 373 -14.06 -8.30 -17.95
C LEU A 373 -15.34 -9.17 -17.93
N GLU A 374 -15.23 -10.45 -18.29
CA GLU A 374 -16.34 -11.41 -18.17
C GLU A 374 -16.83 -11.57 -16.72
N PHE A 375 -15.93 -11.52 -15.74
CA PHE A 375 -16.33 -11.56 -14.34
C PHE A 375 -17.10 -10.31 -13.91
N VAL A 376 -16.68 -9.12 -14.36
CA VAL A 376 -17.41 -7.88 -14.05
C VAL A 376 -18.82 -7.92 -14.64
N ASP A 377 -18.97 -8.37 -15.90
CA ASP A 377 -20.29 -8.57 -16.51
C ASP A 377 -21.10 -9.62 -15.72
N HIS A 378 -20.47 -10.73 -15.33
CA HIS A 378 -21.12 -11.76 -14.52
C HIS A 378 -21.63 -11.23 -13.18
N LEU A 379 -20.86 -10.37 -12.50
CA LEU A 379 -21.29 -9.73 -11.25
C LEU A 379 -22.50 -8.82 -11.48
N VAL A 380 -22.51 -8.04 -12.55
CA VAL A 380 -23.59 -7.09 -12.85
C VAL A 380 -24.87 -7.79 -13.29
N ASP A 381 -24.75 -8.83 -14.12
CA ASP A 381 -25.90 -9.53 -14.72
C ASP A 381 -26.60 -10.48 -13.75
N TRP A 382 -25.85 -11.11 -12.83
CA TRP A 382 -26.38 -12.19 -11.99
C TRP A 382 -26.71 -11.76 -10.56
N SER A 383 -26.19 -10.62 -10.09
CA SER A 383 -26.54 -10.09 -8.77
C SER A 383 -27.82 -9.26 -8.83
N THR A 384 -28.68 -9.39 -7.81
CA THR A 384 -29.96 -8.64 -7.73
C THR A 384 -30.29 -8.27 -6.28
N GLY A 385 -31.04 -7.19 -6.07
CA GLY A 385 -31.55 -6.79 -4.74
C GLY A 385 -30.50 -6.26 -3.75
N LEU A 386 -29.29 -5.96 -4.24
CA LEU A 386 -28.14 -5.51 -3.45
C LEU A 386 -27.64 -4.15 -3.95
N ALA A 387 -27.16 -3.33 -3.02
CA ALA A 387 -26.60 -2.02 -3.32
C ALA A 387 -25.11 -2.15 -3.67
N ILE A 388 -24.81 -2.49 -4.93
CA ILE A 388 -23.44 -2.58 -5.45
C ILE A 388 -23.24 -1.53 -6.55
N LEU A 389 -22.23 -0.68 -6.40
CA LEU A 389 -21.76 0.21 -7.45
C LEU A 389 -20.38 -0.25 -7.90
N VAL A 390 -20.28 -0.71 -9.14
CA VAL A 390 -19.01 -1.03 -9.79
C VAL A 390 -18.54 0.19 -10.57
N ILE A 391 -17.33 0.67 -10.27
CA ILE A 391 -16.69 1.78 -10.98
C ILE A 391 -15.44 1.25 -11.66
N SER A 392 -15.39 1.38 -12.97
CA SER A 392 -14.26 0.95 -13.77
C SER A 392 -13.56 2.15 -14.39
N THR A 393 -12.22 2.19 -14.41
CA THR A 393 -11.48 3.19 -15.19
C THR A 393 -10.84 2.54 -16.41
N ALA A 394 -10.95 3.18 -17.57
CA ALA A 394 -10.43 2.63 -18.82
C ALA A 394 -9.91 3.74 -19.75
N ARG A 395 -9.17 3.31 -20.77
CA ARG A 395 -8.84 4.15 -21.93
C ARG A 395 -9.72 3.71 -23.12
N PRO A 396 -9.88 4.54 -24.17
CA PRO A 396 -10.75 4.23 -25.31
C PRO A 396 -10.49 2.87 -25.98
N GLU A 397 -9.25 2.37 -25.94
CA GLU A 397 -8.81 1.09 -26.49
C GLU A 397 -9.58 -0.11 -25.91
N LEU A 398 -10.19 0.04 -24.72
CA LEU A 398 -11.09 -0.98 -24.18
C LEU A 398 -12.23 -1.30 -25.15
N PHE A 399 -12.84 -0.28 -25.77
CA PHE A 399 -13.95 -0.46 -26.71
C PHE A 399 -13.51 -1.00 -28.07
N GLU A 400 -12.25 -0.83 -28.44
CA GLU A 400 -11.70 -1.49 -29.63
C GLU A 400 -11.57 -3.01 -29.41
N ARG A 401 -11.18 -3.41 -28.20
CA ARG A 401 -11.04 -4.83 -27.81
C ARG A 401 -12.38 -5.49 -27.47
N ARG A 402 -13.31 -4.76 -26.84
CA ARG A 402 -14.63 -5.24 -26.42
C ARG A 402 -15.70 -4.18 -26.75
N PRO A 403 -16.17 -4.12 -28.01
CA PRO A 403 -17.14 -3.11 -28.44
C PRO A 403 -18.51 -3.15 -27.75
N GLY A 404 -18.84 -4.27 -27.11
CA GLY A 404 -20.09 -4.47 -26.36
C GLY A 404 -20.00 -4.17 -24.86
N TRP A 405 -18.84 -3.68 -24.39
CA TRP A 405 -18.70 -3.09 -23.06
C TRP A 405 -19.43 -1.75 -23.02
#